data_AF-A0AB34JV39-F1
#
_entry.id   AF-A0AB34JV39-F1
#
_cell.length_a   1.000
_cell.length_b   1.000
_cell.length_c   1.000
_cell.angle_alpha   90.00
_cell.angle_beta   90.00
_cell.angle_gamma   90.00
#
_symmetry.space_group_name_H-M   'P 1'
#
loop_
_entity.id
_entity.type
_entity.pdbx_description
1 polymer ?
#
loop_
_entity_poly.entity_id
_entity_poly.type
_entity_poly.pdbx_seq_one_letter_code
_entity_poly.pdbx_strand_id
1 'polypeptide(L)'
;MPAEVPSVSVEELRASTEGGASRYKFGEMGTSGHEMQPFWVKMGLPLEVCTLLSLNADRLGGVWGDPPTLSARCDALRVLLPLRPLRQIIAGYPSILAYRPDTVREKLQILSDALPRTDVLLLVSNSPAVLSKAPEKLRERIECILGLFPRRDLPQLVAEHPKLLRVPAAELEARGAALAAAFSTRTLFAMKRARLARLLSYGSDKLARLQYMDRCYPGMRDRHISDFYLLRMPIVTFERMFDRKQPPRRASLRAVLNKVNPRMLRPLRAALPARVNAFQWGRQAVGETCELTRVQRQREAPAREAMEAAHLARLTALQQPTTPGRKRSVRAKKMWARF
;
A
#
# COMPACT_ATOMS: atom_id res chain seq x y z
N MET A 1 -24.07 2.79 21.18
CA MET A 1 -23.55 1.56 20.54
C MET A 1 -22.23 1.21 21.21
N PRO A 2 -22.17 0.26 22.16
CA PRO A 2 -20.89 -0.16 22.73
C PRO A 2 -20.06 -0.79 21.60
N ALA A 3 -18.84 -0.30 21.38
CA ALA A 3 -17.92 -0.86 20.40
C ALA A 3 -17.63 -2.32 20.78
N GLU A 4 -17.90 -3.26 19.88
CA GLU A 4 -17.48 -4.65 20.02
C GLU A 4 -15.99 -4.69 20.35
N VAL A 5 -15.65 -5.23 21.53
CA VAL A 5 -14.26 -5.45 21.92
C VAL A 5 -13.70 -6.50 20.96
N PRO A 6 -12.65 -6.20 20.18
CA PRO A 6 -12.09 -7.18 19.27
C PRO A 6 -11.63 -8.40 20.06
N SER A 7 -12.20 -9.57 19.77
CA SER A 7 -11.79 -10.84 20.36
C SER A 7 -10.37 -11.18 19.90
N VAL A 8 -9.41 -11.07 20.81
CA VAL A 8 -8.02 -11.50 20.58
C VAL A 8 -8.01 -13.03 20.68
N SER A 9 -7.52 -13.72 19.65
CA SER A 9 -7.42 -15.18 19.68
C SER A 9 -6.37 -15.63 20.70
N VAL A 10 -6.66 -16.71 21.43
CA VAL A 10 -5.77 -17.32 22.44
C VAL A 10 -4.39 -17.68 21.84
N GLU A 11 -4.32 -17.92 20.53
CA GLU A 11 -3.08 -18.23 19.81
C GLU A 11 -2.14 -17.02 19.65
N GLU A 12 -2.66 -15.80 19.46
CA GLU A 12 -1.82 -14.59 19.40
C GLU A 12 -1.15 -14.29 20.75
N LEU A 13 -1.78 -14.68 21.85
CA LEU A 13 -1.21 -14.54 23.20
C LEU A 13 -0.05 -15.52 23.46
N ARG A 14 -0.08 -16.72 22.86
CA ARG A 14 1.00 -17.71 23.00
C ARG A 14 2.28 -17.33 22.25
N ALA A 15 2.16 -16.70 21.07
CA ALA A 15 3.32 -16.33 20.25
C ALA A 15 4.15 -15.16 20.81
N SER A 16 3.64 -14.41 21.80
CA SER A 16 4.35 -13.24 22.38
C SER A 16 5.33 -13.60 23.51
N THR A 17 5.36 -14.83 24.00
CA THR A 17 6.18 -15.23 25.17
C THR A 17 7.50 -15.95 24.83
N GLU A 18 7.81 -16.21 23.56
CA GLU A 18 8.97 -17.04 23.18
C GLU A 18 10.34 -16.31 23.17
N GLY A 19 10.40 -15.03 23.58
CA GLY A 19 11.58 -14.18 23.36
C GLY A 19 12.61 -14.03 24.48
N GLY A 20 12.50 -14.72 25.63
CA GLY A 20 13.38 -14.42 26.76
C GLY A 20 13.34 -15.40 27.92
N ALA A 21 13.72 -16.65 27.69
CA ALA A 21 13.91 -17.63 28.77
C ALA A 21 15.28 -17.41 29.44
N SER A 22 15.35 -16.47 30.40
CA SER A 22 16.46 -16.44 31.35
C SER A 22 16.28 -17.56 32.37
N ARG A 23 17.30 -18.40 32.56
CA ARG A 23 17.32 -19.49 33.57
C ARG A 23 17.27 -18.88 34.98
N TYR A 24 16.07 -18.67 35.52
CA TYR A 24 15.88 -18.44 36.94
C TYR A 24 15.89 -19.78 37.68
N LYS A 25 16.73 -19.89 38.71
CA LYS A 25 16.79 -21.05 39.59
C LYS A 25 15.47 -21.13 40.39
N PHE A 26 14.79 -22.27 40.30
CA PHE A 26 13.66 -22.63 41.14
C PHE A 26 14.12 -22.71 42.60
N GLY A 27 13.90 -21.64 43.36
CA GLY A 27 14.12 -21.59 44.79
C GLY A 27 13.05 -20.71 45.40
N GLU A 28 12.29 -21.27 46.33
CA GLU A 28 11.11 -20.73 47.03
C GLU A 28 9.78 -20.87 46.28
N MET A 29 8.84 -21.57 46.92
CA MET A 29 7.49 -21.83 46.44
C MET A 29 6.73 -20.50 46.34
N GLY A 30 6.76 -19.89 45.15
CA GLY A 30 5.90 -18.77 44.80
C GLY A 30 4.43 -19.16 45.02
N THR A 31 3.62 -18.16 45.37
CA THR A 31 2.15 -18.29 45.54
C THR A 31 1.56 -19.09 44.38
N SER A 32 0.74 -20.09 44.69
CA SER A 32 0.08 -20.89 43.66
C SER A 32 -0.79 -19.99 42.76
N GLY A 33 -0.92 -20.27 41.47
CA GLY A 33 -1.68 -19.44 40.53
C GLY A 33 -3.15 -19.28 40.92
N HIS A 34 -3.68 -20.21 41.73
CA HIS A 34 -4.98 -20.08 42.38
C HIS A 34 -5.06 -18.89 43.35
N GLU A 35 -3.97 -18.56 44.06
CA GLU A 35 -3.89 -17.38 44.96
C GLU A 35 -3.88 -16.05 44.20
N MET A 36 -3.47 -16.05 42.92
CA MET A 36 -3.49 -14.86 42.07
C MET A 36 -4.87 -14.54 41.51
N GLN A 37 -5.81 -15.50 41.49
CA GLN A 37 -7.12 -15.30 40.88
C GLN A 37 -7.95 -14.19 41.58
N PRO A 38 -8.03 -14.13 42.93
CA PRO A 38 -8.70 -13.03 43.63
C PRO A 38 -8.11 -11.64 43.30
N PHE A 39 -6.80 -11.55 43.10
CA PHE A 39 -6.13 -10.31 42.71
C PHE A 39 -6.62 -9.81 41.35
N TRP A 40 -6.66 -10.68 40.33
CA TRP A 40 -7.14 -10.33 38.99
C TRP A 40 -8.63 -9.98 38.96
N VAL A 41 -9.45 -10.68 39.76
CA VAL A 41 -10.88 -10.38 39.92
C VAL A 41 -11.08 -9.02 40.59
N LYS A 42 -10.30 -8.70 41.64
CA LYS A 42 -10.33 -7.38 42.30
C LYS A 42 -9.94 -6.24 41.34
N MET A 43 -9.07 -6.51 40.37
CA MET A 43 -8.71 -5.57 39.30
C MET A 43 -9.81 -5.38 38.24
N GLY A 44 -10.91 -6.15 38.31
CA GLY A 44 -12.05 -6.07 37.40
C GLY A 44 -11.75 -6.61 36.01
N LEU A 45 -10.87 -7.62 35.90
CA LEU A 45 -10.61 -8.33 34.65
C LEU A 45 -11.66 -9.43 34.40
N PRO A 46 -11.98 -9.75 33.13
CA PRO A 46 -12.84 -10.89 32.80
C PRO A 46 -12.27 -12.21 33.32
N LEU A 47 -13.13 -13.15 33.70
CA LEU A 47 -12.72 -14.41 34.34
C LEU A 47 -11.77 -15.24 33.45
N GLU A 48 -11.97 -15.21 32.13
CA GLU A 48 -11.13 -15.90 31.15
C GLU A 48 -9.70 -15.32 31.15
N VAL A 49 -9.58 -13.99 31.26
CA VAL A 49 -8.29 -13.29 31.36
C VAL A 49 -7.63 -13.57 32.70
N CYS A 50 -8.39 -13.54 33.80
CA CYS A 50 -7.89 -13.90 35.13
C CYS A 50 -7.28 -15.30 35.13
N THR A 51 -7.96 -16.28 34.52
CA THR A 51 -7.51 -17.66 34.44
C THR A 51 -6.20 -17.78 33.65
N LEU A 52 -6.13 -17.11 32.50
CA LEU A 52 -4.91 -17.07 31.69
C LEU A 52 -3.74 -16.43 32.45
N LEU A 53 -3.99 -15.35 33.19
CA LEU A 53 -2.97 -14.66 33.96
C LEU A 53 -2.48 -15.47 35.16
N SER A 54 -3.37 -16.17 35.86
CA SER A 54 -3.03 -17.14 36.90
C SER A 54 -2.15 -18.26 36.36
N LEU A 55 -2.49 -18.82 35.19
CA LEU A 55 -1.64 -19.83 34.53
C LEU A 55 -0.27 -19.28 34.14
N ASN A 56 -0.17 -18.02 33.75
CA ASN A 56 1.11 -17.38 33.48
C ASN A 56 1.93 -17.17 34.77
N ALA A 57 1.28 -16.88 35.90
CA ALA A 57 1.93 -16.80 37.20
C ALA A 57 2.60 -18.12 37.58
N ASP A 58 1.88 -19.24 37.43
CA ASP A 58 2.42 -20.58 37.66
C ASP A 58 3.62 -20.91 36.76
N ARG A 59 3.51 -20.56 35.47
CA ARG A 59 4.52 -20.96 34.46
C ARG A 59 5.77 -20.10 34.46
N LEU A 60 5.61 -18.79 34.61
CA LEU A 60 6.70 -17.83 34.45
C LEU A 60 7.32 -17.44 35.79
N GLY A 61 6.59 -17.61 36.90
CA GLY A 61 7.02 -17.19 38.23
C GLY A 61 7.40 -15.71 38.29
N GLY A 62 8.21 -15.35 39.30
CA GLY A 62 8.74 -14.01 39.49
C GLY A 62 7.65 -12.96 39.68
N VAL A 63 7.67 -11.90 38.86
CA VAL A 63 6.72 -10.77 38.94
C VAL A 63 5.27 -11.23 38.93
N TRP A 64 4.94 -12.30 38.19
CA TRP A 64 3.57 -12.74 38.02
C TRP A 64 2.97 -13.39 39.27
N GLY A 65 3.80 -13.86 40.19
CA GLY A 65 3.40 -14.43 41.49
C GLY A 65 3.58 -13.47 42.66
N ASP A 66 3.78 -12.16 42.41
CA ASP A 66 3.99 -11.16 43.46
C ASP A 66 2.93 -10.05 43.36
N PRO A 67 1.78 -10.18 44.08
CA PRO A 67 0.70 -9.20 44.02
C PRO A 67 1.11 -7.77 44.39
N PRO A 68 1.91 -7.52 45.45
CA PRO A 68 2.47 -6.18 45.72
C PRO A 68 3.20 -5.55 44.53
N THR A 69 4.10 -6.30 43.88
CA THR A 69 4.84 -5.78 42.71
C THR A 69 3.91 -5.53 41.53
N LEU A 70 2.95 -6.43 41.26
CA LEU A 70 1.96 -6.23 40.21
C LEU A 70 1.06 -5.02 40.46
N SER A 71 0.66 -4.79 41.72
CA SER A 71 -0.12 -3.61 42.12
C SER A 71 0.68 -2.33 41.83
N ALA A 72 1.92 -2.25 42.29
CA ALA A 72 2.79 -1.10 42.05
C ALA A 72 3.00 -0.83 40.56
N ARG A 73 3.16 -1.88 39.74
CA ARG A 73 3.24 -1.75 38.27
C ARG A 73 1.94 -1.27 37.66
N CYS A 74 0.79 -1.75 38.14
CA CYS A 74 -0.51 -1.27 37.68
C CYS A 74 -0.68 0.21 37.99
N ASP A 75 -0.31 0.67 39.19
CA ASP A 75 -0.38 2.08 39.56
C ASP A 75 0.54 2.94 38.70
N ALA A 76 1.78 2.51 38.46
CA ALA A 76 2.68 3.21 37.54
C ALA A 76 2.14 3.25 36.10
N LEU A 77 1.54 2.16 35.62
CA LEU A 77 0.93 2.12 34.29
C LEU A 77 -0.31 3.01 34.18
N ARG A 78 -1.11 3.18 35.25
CA ARG A 78 -2.23 4.13 35.27
C ARG A 78 -1.76 5.57 35.06
N VAL A 79 -0.61 5.92 35.65
CA VAL A 79 0.00 7.24 35.46
C VAL A 79 0.52 7.42 34.03
N LEU A 80 1.14 6.39 33.45
CA LEU A 80 1.70 6.45 32.10
C LEU A 80 0.64 6.39 30.98
N LEU A 81 -0.50 5.71 31.21
CA LEU A 81 -1.53 5.45 30.21
C LEU A 81 -2.93 5.88 30.72
N PRO A 82 -3.17 7.19 30.93
CA PRO A 82 -4.39 7.68 31.58
C PRO A 82 -5.66 7.58 30.72
N LEU A 83 -5.53 7.46 29.39
CA LEU A 83 -6.66 7.61 28.47
C LEU A 83 -7.63 6.41 28.44
N ARG A 84 -7.17 5.20 28.77
CA ARG A 84 -8.00 3.99 28.76
C ARG A 84 -8.01 3.31 30.12
N PRO A 85 -9.12 2.63 30.48
CA PRO A 85 -9.13 1.75 31.64
C PRO A 85 -8.03 0.70 31.50
N LEU A 86 -7.08 0.70 32.44
CA LEU A 86 -5.93 -0.22 32.42
C LEU A 86 -6.36 -1.69 32.26
N ARG A 87 -7.52 -2.08 32.80
CA ARG A 87 -8.12 -3.41 32.62
C ARG A 87 -8.27 -3.83 31.16
N GLN A 88 -8.62 -2.91 30.25
CA GLN A 88 -8.76 -3.21 28.82
C GLN A 88 -7.40 -3.41 28.16
N ILE A 89 -6.39 -2.64 28.57
CA ILE A 89 -5.02 -2.76 28.07
C ILE A 89 -4.44 -4.10 28.51
N ILE A 90 -4.58 -4.46 29.79
CA ILE A 90 -4.13 -5.74 30.33
C ILE A 90 -4.87 -6.90 29.66
N ALA A 91 -6.18 -6.81 29.48
CA ALA A 91 -6.96 -7.86 28.81
C ALA A 91 -6.51 -8.08 27.35
N GLY A 92 -6.18 -7.01 26.62
CA GLY A 92 -5.70 -7.11 25.24
C GLY A 92 -4.22 -7.46 25.09
N TYR A 93 -3.40 -7.12 26.08
CA TYR A 93 -1.96 -7.39 26.07
C TYR A 93 -1.41 -7.56 27.50
N PRO A 94 -1.58 -8.75 28.10
CA PRO A 94 -1.26 -8.95 29.50
C PRO A 94 0.23 -8.82 29.80
N SER A 95 1.09 -9.21 28.85
CA SER A 95 2.55 -9.12 28.95
C SER A 95 3.07 -7.71 29.22
N ILE A 96 2.24 -6.66 29.09
CA ILE A 96 2.62 -5.30 29.50
C ILE A 96 3.08 -5.24 30.97
N LEU A 97 2.49 -6.07 31.84
CA LEU A 97 2.82 -6.14 33.27
C LEU A 97 4.20 -6.73 33.54
N ALA A 98 4.78 -7.45 32.58
CA ALA A 98 6.14 -7.97 32.71
C ALA A 98 7.20 -6.88 32.55
N TYR A 99 6.88 -5.76 31.90
CA TYR A 99 7.82 -4.64 31.73
C TYR A 99 7.92 -3.79 33.00
N ARG A 100 9.11 -3.22 33.21
CA ARG A 100 9.30 -2.15 34.19
C ARG A 100 8.64 -0.87 33.69
N PRO A 101 8.09 -0.01 34.58
CA PRO A 101 7.49 1.26 34.19
C PRO A 101 8.43 2.15 33.35
N ASP A 102 9.72 2.18 33.69
CA ASP A 102 10.71 2.97 32.94
C ASP A 102 10.87 2.50 31.50
N THR A 103 10.86 1.18 31.27
CA THR A 103 10.89 0.61 29.90
C THR A 103 9.64 0.97 29.11
N VAL A 104 8.48 1.04 29.76
CA VAL A 104 7.24 1.48 29.09
C VAL A 104 7.33 2.97 28.76
N ARG A 105 7.80 3.80 29.70
CA ARG A 105 8.04 5.23 29.49
C ARG A 105 8.99 5.48 28.32
N GLU A 106 10.11 4.76 28.26
CA GLU A 106 11.08 4.85 27.17
C GLU A 106 10.45 4.52 25.81
N LYS A 107 9.68 3.43 25.73
CA LYS A 107 8.98 3.06 24.48
C LYS A 107 7.92 4.09 24.06
N LEU A 108 7.23 4.70 25.02
CA LEU A 108 6.29 5.80 24.75
C LEU A 108 7.02 7.03 24.23
N GLN A 109 8.18 7.37 24.79
CA GLN A 109 9.01 8.47 24.32
C GLN A 109 9.49 8.24 22.88
N ILE A 110 10.00 7.03 22.57
CA ILE A 110 10.41 6.65 21.21
C ILE A 110 9.26 6.83 20.20
N LEU A 111 8.05 6.41 20.56
CA LEU A 111 6.88 6.60 19.71
C LEU A 111 6.53 8.09 19.54
N SER A 112 6.64 8.89 20.61
CA SER A 112 6.34 10.32 20.58
C SER A 112 7.32 11.09 19.71
N ASP A 113 8.62 10.78 19.82
CA ASP A 113 9.67 11.44 19.05
C ASP A 113 9.55 11.10 17.55
N ALA A 114 9.25 9.84 17.24
CA ALA A 114 9.22 9.37 15.86
C ALA A 114 7.88 9.62 15.14
N LEU A 115 6.78 9.83 15.89
CA LEU A 115 5.44 10.05 15.34
C LEU A 115 4.90 11.44 15.77
N PRO A 116 5.49 12.54 15.28
CA PRO A 116 5.05 13.87 15.66
C PRO A 116 3.58 14.07 15.30
N ARG A 117 2.83 14.78 16.15
CA ARG A 117 1.39 15.08 16.00
C ARG A 117 0.46 13.86 16.14
N THR A 118 0.99 12.68 16.48
CA THR A 118 0.18 11.51 16.81
C THR A 118 -0.08 11.45 18.30
N ASP A 119 -1.33 11.17 18.69
CA ASP A 119 -1.64 10.81 20.07
C ASP A 119 -1.15 9.37 20.34
N VAL A 120 0.08 9.28 20.84
CA VAL A 120 0.74 8.00 21.16
C VAL A 120 -0.03 7.22 22.22
N LEU A 121 -0.64 7.92 23.18
CA LEU A 121 -1.41 7.28 24.24
C LEU A 121 -2.67 6.61 23.67
N LEU A 122 -3.36 7.27 22.73
CA LEU A 122 -4.48 6.69 22.01
C LEU A 122 -4.04 5.54 21.10
N LEU A 123 -2.90 5.66 20.42
CA LEU A 123 -2.31 4.61 19.59
C LEU A 123 -2.05 3.34 20.42
N VAL A 124 -1.34 3.47 21.55
CA VAL A 124 -1.03 2.36 22.44
C VAL A 124 -2.29 1.79 23.08
N SER A 125 -3.26 2.65 23.44
CA SER A 125 -4.55 2.21 23.96
C SER A 125 -5.32 1.33 22.97
N ASN A 126 -5.21 1.62 21.67
CA ASN A 126 -5.86 0.84 20.61
C ASN A 126 -5.02 -0.36 20.14
N SER A 127 -3.70 -0.33 20.33
CA SER A 127 -2.80 -1.41 19.94
C SER A 127 -1.65 -1.59 20.94
N PRO A 128 -1.94 -2.12 22.14
CA PRO A 128 -0.94 -2.20 23.21
C PRO A 128 0.23 -3.13 22.89
N ALA A 129 0.01 -4.09 21.99
CA ALA A 129 1.05 -4.98 21.47
C ALA A 129 2.20 -4.25 20.74
N VAL A 130 2.06 -2.97 20.38
CA VAL A 130 3.18 -2.16 19.86
C VAL A 130 4.32 -2.08 20.88
N LEU A 131 4.00 -2.07 22.17
CA LEU A 131 4.99 -2.06 23.25
C LEU A 131 5.69 -3.40 23.47
N SER A 132 5.31 -4.46 22.75
CA SER A 132 5.91 -5.79 22.91
C SER A 132 7.36 -5.88 22.44
N LYS A 133 7.81 -4.93 21.63
CA LYS A 133 9.15 -4.94 21.05
C LYS A 133 10.14 -4.25 21.98
N ALA A 134 11.40 -4.68 21.93
CA ALA A 134 12.50 -3.97 22.58
C ALA A 134 12.59 -2.54 22.03
N PRO A 135 12.98 -1.52 22.84
CA PRO A 135 13.09 -0.13 22.42
C PRO A 135 13.84 0.06 21.10
N GLU A 136 14.97 -0.62 20.92
CA GLU A 136 15.84 -0.55 19.74
C GLU A 136 15.13 -1.13 18.50
N LYS A 137 14.43 -2.26 18.67
CA LYS A 137 13.65 -2.88 17.59
C LYS A 137 12.42 -2.08 17.22
N LEU A 138 11.84 -1.34 18.17
CA LEU A 138 10.75 -0.42 17.89
C LEU A 138 11.25 0.76 17.05
N ARG A 139 12.38 1.37 17.44
CA ARG A 139 13.04 2.45 16.71
C ARG A 139 13.40 2.02 15.28
N GLU A 140 14.11 0.90 15.13
CA GLU A 140 14.53 0.33 13.84
C GLU A 140 13.33 0.16 12.89
N ARG A 141 12.18 -0.32 13.39
CA ARG A 141 10.97 -0.51 12.58
C ARG A 141 10.32 0.80 12.18
N ILE A 142 10.27 1.79 13.07
CA ILE A 142 9.69 3.10 12.74
C ILE A 142 10.57 3.78 11.69
N GLU A 143 11.89 3.82 11.90
CA GLU A 143 12.85 4.37 10.94
C GLU A 143 12.76 3.69 9.58
N CYS A 144 12.67 2.36 9.55
CA CYS A 144 12.45 1.60 8.31
C CYS A 144 11.18 2.06 7.60
N ILE A 145 10.03 2.14 8.31
CA ILE A 145 8.76 2.58 7.71
C ILE A 145 8.89 4.00 7.15
N LEU A 146 9.46 4.93 7.93
CA LEU A 146 9.68 6.33 7.54
C LEU A 146 10.60 6.45 6.30
N GLY A 147 11.57 5.54 6.18
CA GLY A 147 12.49 5.47 5.05
C GLY A 147 11.88 4.93 3.75
N LEU A 148 10.77 4.16 3.81
CA LEU A 148 10.20 3.53 2.61
C LEU A 148 9.71 4.53 1.57
N PHE A 149 9.09 5.65 2.00
CA PHE A 149 8.46 6.63 1.11
C PHE A 149 8.65 8.07 1.62
N PRO A 150 9.84 8.68 1.47
CA PRO A 150 10.25 9.89 2.20
C PRO A 150 9.37 11.15 1.98
N ARG A 151 8.56 11.20 0.92
CA ARG A 151 7.65 12.34 0.66
C ARG A 151 6.23 12.12 1.17
N ARG A 152 5.98 11.05 1.94
CA ARG A 152 4.65 10.70 2.45
C ARG A 152 4.58 10.93 3.95
N ASP A 153 3.39 11.31 4.41
CA ASP A 153 3.08 11.35 5.84
C ASP A 153 2.95 9.93 6.40
N LEU A 154 4.11 9.34 6.65
CA LEU A 154 4.29 8.01 7.22
C LEU A 154 4.06 7.96 8.73
N PRO A 155 4.33 9.02 9.52
CA PRO A 155 3.89 9.08 10.91
C PRO A 155 2.39 8.81 11.05
N GLN A 156 1.57 9.51 10.26
CA GLN A 156 0.13 9.30 10.29
C GLN A 156 -0.29 7.91 9.75
N LEU A 157 0.47 7.32 8.81
CA LEU A 157 0.25 5.94 8.36
C LEU A 157 0.44 4.93 9.51
N VAL A 158 1.49 5.09 10.31
CA VAL A 158 1.78 4.23 11.46
C VAL A 158 0.72 4.44 12.55
N ALA A 159 0.28 5.67 12.78
CA ALA A 159 -0.78 6.01 13.72
C ALA A 159 -2.10 5.29 13.40
N GLU A 160 -2.52 5.31 12.12
CA GLU A 160 -3.75 4.65 11.67
C GLU A 160 -3.61 3.12 11.58
N HIS A 161 -2.38 2.62 11.41
CA HIS A 161 -2.10 1.20 11.20
C HIS A 161 -0.95 0.69 12.06
N PRO A 162 -1.09 0.68 13.41
CA PRO A 162 -0.02 0.29 14.33
C PRO A 162 0.42 -1.18 14.17
N LYS A 163 -0.40 -2.02 13.53
CA LYS A 163 -0.04 -3.40 13.18
C LYS A 163 1.19 -3.49 12.27
N LEU A 164 1.54 -2.43 11.53
CA LEU A 164 2.77 -2.37 10.74
C LEU A 164 4.03 -2.52 11.61
N LEU A 165 4.00 -2.01 12.85
CA LEU A 165 5.10 -2.14 13.80
C LEU A 165 5.30 -3.56 14.32
N ARG A 166 4.39 -4.50 14.01
CA ARG A 166 4.57 -5.92 14.31
C ARG A 166 5.48 -6.62 13.30
N VAL A 167 5.57 -6.11 12.06
CA VAL A 167 6.39 -6.68 11.00
C VAL A 167 7.88 -6.36 11.25
N PRO A 168 8.81 -7.31 11.08
CA PRO A 168 10.25 -7.04 11.17
C PRO A 168 10.72 -5.99 10.14
N ALA A 169 11.73 -5.19 10.48
CA ALA A 169 12.23 -4.13 9.62
C ALA A 169 12.73 -4.66 8.27
N ALA A 170 13.54 -5.72 8.27
CA ALA A 170 14.00 -6.38 7.03
C ALA A 170 12.86 -6.82 6.10
N GLU A 171 11.74 -7.28 6.68
CA GLU A 171 10.58 -7.69 5.88
C GLU A 171 9.81 -6.46 5.36
N LEU A 172 9.70 -5.39 6.15
CA LEU A 172 9.12 -4.12 5.70
C LEU A 172 9.92 -3.51 4.56
N GLU A 173 11.25 -3.55 4.63
CA GLU A 173 12.15 -3.10 3.57
C GLU A 173 11.94 -3.90 2.28
N ALA A 174 11.95 -5.23 2.37
CA ALA A 174 11.69 -6.10 1.22
C ALA A 174 10.30 -5.84 0.60
N ARG A 175 9.27 -5.66 1.43
CA ARG A 175 7.91 -5.31 0.98
C ARG A 175 7.87 -3.92 0.34
N GLY A 176 8.56 -2.93 0.91
CA GLY A 176 8.68 -1.58 0.37
C GLY A 176 9.38 -1.57 -0.99
N ALA A 177 10.48 -2.30 -1.14
CA ALA A 177 11.20 -2.48 -2.40
C ALA A 177 10.31 -3.17 -3.45
N ALA A 178 9.57 -4.22 -3.07
CA ALA A 178 8.64 -4.89 -3.97
C ALA A 178 7.52 -3.95 -4.45
N LEU A 179 7.02 -3.07 -3.58
CA LEU A 179 6.04 -2.05 -3.93
C LEU A 179 6.63 -0.94 -4.81
N ALA A 180 7.85 -0.50 -4.55
CA ALA A 180 8.55 0.47 -5.40
C ALA A 180 8.84 -0.09 -6.80
N ALA A 181 9.16 -1.38 -6.91
CA ALA A 181 9.36 -2.07 -8.18
C ALA A 181 8.04 -2.27 -8.94
N ALA A 182 6.95 -2.55 -8.22
CA ALA A 182 5.64 -2.69 -8.83
C ALA A 182 5.11 -1.31 -9.28
N PHE A 183 4.96 -0.37 -8.37
CA PHE A 183 4.18 0.84 -8.62
C PHE A 183 5.07 2.03 -9.00
N SER A 184 4.59 2.87 -9.92
CA SER A 184 5.25 4.16 -10.14
C SER A 184 5.23 4.99 -8.86
N THR A 185 6.26 5.81 -8.67
CA THR A 185 6.37 6.75 -7.56
C THR A 185 5.10 7.61 -7.41
N ARG A 186 4.56 8.11 -8.54
CA ARG A 186 3.30 8.88 -8.56
C ARG A 186 2.11 8.07 -8.05
N THR A 187 2.01 6.81 -8.45
CA THR A 187 0.93 5.90 -8.01
C THR A 187 1.01 5.62 -6.51
N LEU A 188 2.21 5.40 -5.97
CA LEU A 188 2.40 5.17 -4.54
C LEU A 188 1.98 6.39 -3.72
N PHE A 189 2.35 7.59 -4.14
CA PHE A 189 1.96 8.83 -3.46
C PHE A 189 0.46 9.13 -3.57
N ALA A 190 -0.18 8.82 -4.71
CA ALA A 190 -1.62 8.99 -4.88
C ALA A 190 -2.45 7.91 -4.14
N MET A 191 -1.82 6.82 -3.69
CA MET A 191 -2.53 5.71 -3.04
C MET A 191 -3.08 6.14 -1.67
N LYS A 192 -4.31 5.75 -1.31
CA LYS A 192 -4.85 5.97 0.05
C LYS A 192 -3.98 5.28 1.13
N ARG A 193 -3.85 5.89 2.32
CA ARG A 193 -3.03 5.37 3.44
C ARG A 193 -3.44 3.97 3.89
N ALA A 194 -4.74 3.74 4.11
CA ALA A 194 -5.27 2.41 4.41
C ALA A 194 -4.95 1.35 3.36
N ARG A 195 -4.87 1.76 2.08
CA ARG A 195 -4.52 0.86 0.99
C ARG A 195 -3.03 0.50 1.02
N LEU A 196 -2.16 1.51 1.22
CA LEU A 196 -0.72 1.28 1.35
C LEU A 196 -0.41 0.41 2.58
N ALA A 197 -0.99 0.71 3.74
CA ALA A 197 -0.79 -0.08 4.95
C ALA A 197 -1.21 -1.54 4.76
N ARG A 198 -2.33 -1.78 4.06
CA ARG A 198 -2.76 -3.14 3.72
C ARG A 198 -1.76 -3.86 2.80
N LEU A 199 -1.19 -3.16 1.82
CA LEU A 199 -0.14 -3.71 0.97
C LEU A 199 1.12 -4.06 1.75
N LEU A 200 1.57 -3.15 2.62
CA LEU A 200 2.71 -3.38 3.51
C LEU A 200 2.45 -4.46 4.57
N SER A 201 1.19 -4.81 4.83
CA SER A 201 0.83 -5.89 5.76
C SER A 201 0.85 -7.27 5.09
N TYR A 202 0.84 -7.36 3.76
CA TYR A 202 0.94 -8.64 3.06
C TYR A 202 2.38 -9.15 3.03
N GLY A 203 2.56 -10.46 3.16
CA GLY A 203 3.85 -11.12 2.99
C GLY A 203 4.43 -10.94 1.59
N SER A 204 5.75 -11.05 1.49
CA SER A 204 6.52 -10.96 0.24
C SER A 204 5.95 -11.85 -0.87
N ASP A 205 5.50 -13.06 -0.54
CA ASP A 205 4.93 -14.03 -1.50
C ASP A 205 3.69 -13.49 -2.23
N LYS A 206 2.86 -12.72 -1.51
CA LYS A 206 1.68 -12.09 -2.10
C LYS A 206 2.10 -10.94 -3.01
N LEU A 207 3.09 -10.15 -2.61
CA LEU A 207 3.60 -9.06 -3.44
C LEU A 207 4.33 -9.57 -4.69
N ALA A 208 4.97 -10.75 -4.62
CA ALA A 208 5.57 -11.42 -5.78
C ALA A 208 4.55 -11.70 -6.90
N ARG A 209 3.27 -11.88 -6.55
CA ARG A 209 2.19 -12.02 -7.53
C ARG A 209 1.98 -10.75 -8.36
N LEU A 210 2.20 -9.57 -7.79
CA LEU A 210 2.13 -8.32 -8.55
C LEU A 210 3.23 -8.26 -9.61
N GLN A 211 4.45 -8.62 -9.22
CA GLN A 211 5.58 -8.69 -10.15
C GLN A 211 5.37 -9.74 -11.23
N TYR A 212 4.79 -10.90 -10.87
CA TYR A 212 4.41 -11.93 -11.84
C TYR A 212 3.38 -11.38 -12.85
N MET A 213 2.36 -10.66 -12.37
CA MET A 213 1.36 -10.05 -13.24
C MET A 213 1.96 -9.03 -14.20
N ASP A 214 2.92 -8.22 -13.76
CA ASP A 214 3.60 -7.26 -14.65
C ASP A 214 4.41 -7.98 -15.73
N ARG A 215 5.09 -9.08 -15.36
CA ARG A 215 5.90 -9.89 -16.27
C ARG A 215 5.05 -10.64 -17.29
N CYS A 216 3.99 -11.29 -16.85
CA CYS A 216 3.21 -12.21 -17.68
C CYS A 216 1.99 -11.53 -18.35
N TYR A 217 1.44 -10.48 -17.73
CA TYR A 217 0.18 -9.83 -18.13
C TYR A 217 0.27 -8.29 -18.02
N PRO A 218 1.14 -7.64 -18.80
CA PRO A 218 1.36 -6.20 -18.69
C PRO A 218 0.05 -5.41 -18.88
N GLY A 219 -0.26 -4.53 -17.92
CA GLY A 219 -1.47 -3.69 -17.92
C GLY A 219 -2.72 -4.34 -17.29
N MET A 220 -2.72 -5.65 -17.00
CA MET A 220 -3.81 -6.28 -16.24
C MET A 220 -3.79 -5.88 -14.77
N ARG A 221 -2.60 -5.55 -14.26
CA ARG A 221 -2.41 -5.16 -12.88
C ARG A 221 -3.33 -3.98 -12.51
N ASP A 222 -3.30 -2.90 -13.28
CA ASP A 222 -4.05 -1.67 -12.94
C ASP A 222 -5.56 -1.88 -12.85
N ARG A 223 -6.09 -2.92 -13.54
CA ARG A 223 -7.51 -3.32 -13.46
C ARG A 223 -7.88 -4.08 -12.19
N HIS A 224 -6.91 -4.71 -11.52
CA HIS A 224 -7.13 -5.59 -10.38
C HIS A 224 -6.52 -5.09 -9.06
N ILE A 225 -5.63 -4.09 -9.09
CA ILE A 225 -5.03 -3.55 -7.85
C ILE A 225 -6.11 -2.90 -6.99
N SER A 226 -7.18 -2.33 -7.57
CA SER A 226 -8.24 -1.67 -6.80
C SER A 226 -8.85 -2.59 -5.75
N ASP A 227 -8.96 -3.88 -6.07
CA ASP A 227 -9.83 -4.78 -5.32
C ASP A 227 -9.06 -5.73 -4.41
N PHE A 228 -7.73 -5.71 -4.44
CA PHE A 228 -6.85 -6.65 -3.73
C PHE A 228 -7.14 -8.13 -4.03
N TYR A 229 -8.00 -8.42 -5.00
CA TYR A 229 -8.52 -9.75 -5.27
C TYR A 229 -7.37 -10.75 -5.53
N LEU A 230 -6.38 -10.34 -6.33
CA LEU A 230 -5.19 -11.14 -6.62
C LEU A 230 -4.33 -11.45 -5.39
N LEU A 231 -4.25 -10.51 -4.44
CA LEU A 231 -3.48 -10.68 -3.20
C LEU A 231 -4.23 -11.52 -2.15
N ARG A 232 -5.56 -11.51 -2.20
CA ARG A 232 -6.42 -12.31 -1.31
C ARG A 232 -6.70 -13.71 -1.85
N MET A 233 -6.54 -13.91 -3.14
CA MET A 233 -6.75 -15.20 -3.81
C MET A 233 -5.89 -16.30 -3.16
N PRO A 234 -6.42 -17.50 -2.90
CA PRO A 234 -5.59 -18.64 -2.49
C PRO A 234 -4.49 -18.92 -3.53
N ILE A 235 -3.31 -19.35 -3.08
CA ILE A 235 -2.18 -19.56 -4.00
C ILE A 235 -2.51 -20.59 -5.10
N VAL A 236 -3.18 -21.69 -4.74
CA VAL A 236 -3.63 -22.73 -5.68
C VAL A 236 -4.62 -22.18 -6.71
N THR A 237 -5.48 -21.23 -6.32
CA THR A 237 -6.41 -20.58 -7.27
C THR A 237 -5.68 -19.60 -8.17
N PHE A 238 -4.72 -18.85 -7.63
CA PHE A 238 -3.88 -17.95 -8.40
C PHE A 238 -3.06 -18.73 -9.43
N GLU A 239 -2.42 -19.81 -9.01
CA GLU A 239 -1.74 -20.74 -9.89
C GLU A 239 -2.76 -21.33 -10.88
N ARG A 240 -3.84 -21.98 -10.49
CA ARG A 240 -4.79 -22.51 -11.50
C ARG A 240 -5.31 -21.48 -12.52
N MET A 241 -5.47 -20.22 -12.12
CA MET A 241 -5.94 -19.13 -12.98
C MET A 241 -4.83 -18.54 -13.88
N PHE A 242 -3.59 -18.49 -13.39
CA PHE A 242 -2.46 -17.81 -14.04
C PHE A 242 -1.26 -18.74 -14.34
N ASP A 243 -1.02 -19.76 -13.53
CA ASP A 243 -0.31 -21.00 -13.89
C ASP A 243 -1.08 -21.78 -14.95
N ARG A 244 -0.89 -21.30 -16.17
CA ARG A 244 -0.68 -22.21 -17.28
C ARG A 244 0.65 -21.82 -17.91
N LYS A 245 1.42 -22.83 -18.26
CA LYS A 245 2.44 -22.88 -19.34
C LYS A 245 1.91 -22.40 -20.71
N GLN A 246 0.84 -21.62 -20.75
CA GLN A 246 0.25 -20.98 -21.89
C GLN A 246 -0.01 -19.52 -21.50
N PRO A 247 0.81 -18.55 -21.94
CA PRO A 247 0.35 -17.16 -22.03
C PRO A 247 -1.06 -17.19 -22.63
N PRO A 248 -1.98 -16.32 -22.17
CA PRO A 248 -3.40 -16.45 -22.40
C PRO A 248 -3.61 -16.89 -23.83
N ARG A 249 -4.15 -18.13 -23.98
CA ARG A 249 -4.25 -18.81 -25.26
C ARG A 249 -4.64 -17.78 -26.29
N ARG A 250 -4.01 -17.85 -27.47
CA ARG A 250 -4.35 -17.17 -28.73
C ARG A 250 -5.82 -16.78 -28.90
N ALA A 251 -6.79 -17.39 -28.23
CA ALA A 251 -8.21 -17.04 -28.09
C ALA A 251 -8.53 -15.60 -27.60
N SER A 252 -7.92 -15.06 -26.53
CA SER A 252 -8.28 -13.70 -26.07
C SER A 252 -7.67 -12.62 -26.97
N LEU A 253 -6.43 -12.84 -27.42
CA LEU A 253 -5.83 -12.10 -28.52
C LEU A 253 -6.63 -12.31 -29.81
N ARG A 254 -7.13 -13.51 -30.15
CA ARG A 254 -8.01 -13.75 -31.31
C ARG A 254 -9.31 -12.99 -31.16
N ALA A 255 -9.93 -12.88 -29.99
CA ALA A 255 -11.17 -12.12 -29.84
C ALA A 255 -10.94 -10.61 -30.11
N VAL A 256 -9.81 -10.06 -29.65
CA VAL A 256 -9.42 -8.67 -29.95
C VAL A 256 -8.97 -8.52 -31.41
N LEU A 257 -8.16 -9.44 -31.91
CA LEU A 257 -7.66 -9.50 -33.28
C LEU A 257 -8.74 -9.84 -34.31
N ASN A 258 -9.84 -10.50 -33.92
CA ASN A 258 -10.98 -10.79 -34.80
C ASN A 258 -11.91 -9.57 -34.91
N LYS A 259 -11.83 -8.62 -33.97
CA LYS A 259 -12.45 -7.30 -34.10
C LYS A 259 -11.62 -6.34 -34.97
N VAL A 260 -10.34 -6.63 -35.14
CA VAL A 260 -9.44 -5.90 -36.05
C VAL A 260 -9.48 -6.59 -37.42
N ASN A 261 -9.48 -5.81 -38.51
CA ASN A 261 -9.59 -6.35 -39.86
C ASN A 261 -8.52 -7.45 -40.11
N PRO A 262 -8.91 -8.71 -40.44
CA PRO A 262 -7.98 -9.83 -40.59
C PRO A 262 -6.84 -9.57 -41.59
N ARG A 263 -7.08 -8.70 -42.58
CA ARG A 263 -6.09 -8.29 -43.59
C ARG A 263 -4.93 -7.50 -42.97
N MET A 264 -5.18 -6.68 -41.94
CA MET A 264 -4.13 -5.90 -41.26
C MET A 264 -3.23 -6.75 -40.36
N LEU A 265 -3.71 -7.92 -39.95
CA LEU A 265 -3.02 -8.76 -38.98
C LEU A 265 -2.23 -9.91 -39.59
N ARG A 266 -2.46 -10.22 -40.88
CA ARG A 266 -1.72 -11.25 -41.61
C ARG A 266 -0.21 -11.01 -41.60
N PRO A 267 0.29 -9.78 -41.86
CA PRO A 267 1.73 -9.50 -41.82
C PRO A 267 2.30 -9.64 -40.41
N LEU A 268 1.58 -9.12 -39.41
CA LEU A 268 2.01 -9.17 -38.00
C LEU A 268 2.02 -10.59 -37.43
N ARG A 269 1.11 -11.47 -37.89
CA ARG A 269 1.10 -12.89 -37.50
C ARG A 269 2.23 -13.68 -38.16
N ALA A 270 2.61 -13.35 -39.39
CA ALA A 270 3.73 -13.98 -40.08
C ALA A 270 5.09 -13.57 -39.47
N ALA A 271 5.17 -12.35 -38.92
CA ALA A 271 6.38 -11.82 -38.31
C ALA A 271 6.60 -12.24 -36.85
N LEU A 272 5.62 -12.89 -36.20
CA LEU A 272 5.71 -13.24 -34.77
C LEU A 272 6.57 -14.51 -34.60
N PRO A 273 7.76 -14.45 -33.99
CA PRO A 273 8.61 -15.63 -33.86
C PRO A 273 7.93 -16.67 -32.97
N ALA A 274 8.05 -17.94 -33.36
CA ALA A 274 7.54 -19.04 -32.54
C ALA A 274 8.20 -18.95 -31.15
N ARG A 275 7.39 -18.84 -30.09
CA ARG A 275 7.75 -18.71 -28.66
C ARG A 275 7.83 -17.29 -28.08
N VAL A 276 7.64 -16.22 -28.87
CA VAL A 276 7.61 -14.85 -28.31
C VAL A 276 6.21 -14.52 -27.76
N ASN A 277 6.16 -13.90 -26.58
CA ASN A 277 4.91 -13.44 -25.97
C ASN A 277 4.31 -12.32 -26.84
N ALA A 278 3.15 -12.58 -27.43
CA ALA A 278 2.46 -11.66 -28.33
C ALA A 278 2.12 -10.30 -27.68
N PHE A 279 2.03 -10.20 -26.35
CA PHE A 279 1.85 -8.92 -25.66
C PHE A 279 3.14 -8.11 -25.58
N GLN A 280 4.29 -8.75 -25.32
CA GLN A 280 5.59 -8.07 -25.32
C GLN A 280 5.95 -7.61 -26.72
N TRP A 281 5.75 -8.47 -27.72
CA TRP A 281 5.96 -8.11 -29.12
C TRP A 281 5.00 -7.01 -29.58
N GLY A 282 3.72 -7.07 -29.18
CA GLY A 282 2.75 -6.02 -29.48
C GLY A 282 3.15 -4.66 -28.89
N ARG A 283 3.73 -4.62 -27.67
CA ARG A 283 4.25 -3.36 -27.09
C ARG A 283 5.51 -2.87 -27.80
N GLN A 284 6.45 -3.75 -28.13
CA GLN A 284 7.63 -3.36 -28.91
C GLN A 284 7.22 -2.83 -30.28
N ALA A 285 6.36 -3.55 -31.00
CA ALA A 285 5.85 -3.12 -32.28
C ALA A 285 5.03 -1.82 -32.19
N VAL A 286 4.24 -1.60 -31.14
CA VAL A 286 3.54 -0.32 -30.90
C VAL A 286 4.52 0.80 -30.57
N GLY A 287 5.55 0.54 -29.76
CA GLY A 287 6.62 1.50 -29.48
C GLY A 287 7.40 1.87 -30.74
N GLU A 288 7.79 0.88 -31.53
CA GLU A 288 8.49 1.03 -32.82
C GLU A 288 7.60 1.72 -33.85
N THR A 289 6.31 1.41 -33.93
CA THR A 289 5.39 2.13 -34.83
C THR A 289 5.13 3.56 -34.36
N CYS A 290 5.03 3.82 -33.05
CA CYS A 290 4.95 5.18 -32.53
C CYS A 290 6.22 5.98 -32.85
N GLU A 291 7.41 5.39 -32.71
CA GLU A 291 8.68 6.02 -33.09
C GLU A 291 8.78 6.22 -34.62
N LEU A 292 8.41 5.23 -35.43
CA LEU A 292 8.36 5.38 -36.89
C LEU A 292 7.37 6.47 -37.30
N THR A 293 6.19 6.54 -36.68
CA THR A 293 5.20 7.58 -36.95
C THR A 293 5.71 8.96 -36.52
N ARG A 294 6.46 9.03 -35.42
CA ARG A 294 7.13 10.26 -34.95
C ARG A 294 8.20 10.72 -35.94
N VAL A 295 9.07 9.81 -36.37
CA VAL A 295 10.11 10.06 -37.38
C VAL A 295 9.47 10.47 -38.71
N GLN A 296 8.38 9.83 -39.11
CA GLN A 296 7.67 10.14 -40.35
C GLN A 296 6.97 11.50 -40.27
N ARG A 297 6.36 11.85 -39.13
CA ARG A 297 5.84 13.21 -38.89
C ARG A 297 6.94 14.26 -38.90
N GLN A 298 8.12 13.96 -38.35
CA GLN A 298 9.27 14.87 -38.42
C GLN A 298 9.77 15.06 -39.86
N ARG A 299 9.72 14.01 -40.70
CA ARG A 299 10.04 14.11 -42.13
C ARG A 299 8.99 14.86 -42.93
N GLU A 300 7.72 14.71 -42.59
CA GLU A 300 6.59 15.38 -43.27
C GLU A 300 6.37 16.82 -42.81
N ALA A 301 6.86 17.22 -41.63
CA ALA A 301 6.74 18.56 -41.07
C ALA A 301 7.11 19.68 -42.07
N PRO A 302 8.29 19.67 -42.74
CA PRO A 302 8.65 20.72 -43.68
C PRO A 302 7.73 20.80 -44.90
N ALA A 303 7.24 19.65 -45.39
CA ALA A 303 6.30 19.63 -46.52
C ALA A 303 4.92 20.17 -46.12
N ARG A 304 4.46 19.89 -44.90
CA ARG A 304 3.22 20.46 -44.35
C ARG A 304 3.34 21.96 -44.11
N GLU A 305 4.44 22.41 -43.52
CA GLU A 305 4.72 23.84 -43.33
C GLU A 305 4.77 24.59 -44.68
N ALA A 306 5.39 24.01 -45.71
CA ALA A 306 5.41 24.59 -47.05
C ALA A 306 4.01 24.66 -47.69
N MET A 307 3.19 23.62 -47.50
CA MET A 307 1.81 23.59 -48.00
C MET A 307 0.91 24.61 -47.28
N GLU A 308 1.04 24.72 -45.96
CA GLU A 308 0.32 25.73 -45.16
C GLU A 308 0.74 27.14 -45.54
N ALA A 309 2.05 27.39 -45.72
CA ALA A 309 2.56 28.67 -46.19
C ALA A 309 2.03 29.03 -47.60
N ALA A 310 1.98 28.06 -48.52
CA ALA A 310 1.42 28.26 -49.86
C ALA A 310 -0.09 28.54 -49.82
N HIS A 311 -0.83 27.86 -48.93
CA HIS A 311 -2.27 28.10 -48.74
C HIS A 311 -2.53 29.50 -48.18
N LEU A 312 -1.76 29.92 -47.17
CA LEU A 312 -1.84 31.26 -46.60
C LEU A 312 -1.52 32.33 -47.65
N ALA A 313 -0.43 32.16 -48.42
CA ALA A 313 -0.08 33.08 -49.50
C ALA A 313 -1.21 33.23 -50.53
N ARG A 314 -1.92 32.14 -50.84
CA ARG A 314 -3.06 32.14 -51.76
C ARG A 314 -4.27 32.89 -51.19
N LEU A 315 -4.56 32.71 -49.90
CA LEU A 315 -5.61 33.47 -49.22
C LEU A 315 -5.26 34.97 -49.17
N THR A 316 -4.01 35.32 -48.89
CA THR A 316 -3.55 36.71 -48.87
C THR A 316 -3.65 37.35 -50.27
N ALA A 317 -3.32 36.61 -51.33
CA ALA A 317 -3.45 37.10 -52.70
C ALA A 317 -4.91 37.38 -53.11
N LEU A 318 -5.87 36.57 -52.62
CA LEU A 318 -7.31 36.78 -52.86
C LEU A 318 -7.88 37.98 -52.09
N GLN A 319 -7.24 38.39 -50.99
CA GLN A 319 -7.64 39.55 -50.19
C GLN A 319 -7.04 40.86 -50.69
N GLN A 320 -6.12 40.83 -51.64
CA GLN A 320 -5.60 42.07 -52.21
C GLN A 320 -6.72 42.75 -53.05
N PRO A 321 -7.09 43.99 -52.72
CA PRO A 321 -8.13 44.71 -53.45
C PRO A 321 -7.68 44.84 -54.89
N THR A 322 -8.46 44.30 -55.82
CA THR A 322 -8.26 44.51 -57.25
C THR A 322 -8.27 46.01 -57.49
N THR A 323 -7.10 46.57 -57.82
CA THR A 323 -6.96 47.98 -58.14
C THR A 323 -8.04 48.39 -59.14
N PRO A 324 -8.92 49.36 -58.81
CA PRO A 324 -9.97 49.80 -59.72
C PRO A 324 -9.34 50.65 -60.83
N GLY A 325 -8.78 49.96 -61.83
CA GLY A 325 -8.03 50.54 -62.92
C GLY A 325 -8.71 50.34 -64.27
N ARG A 326 -9.96 50.79 -64.44
CA ARG A 326 -10.45 51.22 -65.75
C ARG A 326 -11.73 52.03 -65.62
N LYS A 327 -11.58 53.35 -65.79
CA LYS A 327 -12.65 54.31 -66.01
C LYS A 327 -13.49 53.82 -67.21
N ARG A 328 -14.65 53.22 -66.95
CA ARG A 328 -15.72 53.13 -67.96
C ARG A 328 -16.29 54.53 -68.10
N SER A 329 -16.12 55.12 -69.27
CA SER A 329 -16.64 56.43 -69.63
C SER A 329 -18.15 56.47 -69.45
N VAL A 330 -18.59 57.40 -68.60
CA VAL A 330 -19.97 57.78 -68.43
C VAL A 330 -20.37 58.60 -69.65
N ARG A 331 -21.04 57.99 -70.64
CA ARG A 331 -21.77 58.75 -71.66
C ARG A 331 -22.91 57.93 -72.30
N ALA A 332 -23.91 57.58 -71.50
CA ALA A 332 -25.27 57.32 -71.99
C ALA A 332 -26.21 57.10 -70.79
N LYS A 333 -26.86 58.16 -70.33
CA LYS A 333 -28.18 58.15 -69.65
C LYS A 333 -28.63 59.60 -69.42
N LYS A 334 -29.00 60.23 -70.52
CA LYS A 334 -29.80 61.46 -70.55
C LYS A 334 -30.87 61.30 -71.63
N MET A 335 -31.74 60.33 -71.41
CA MET A 335 -33.02 60.13 -72.10
C MET A 335 -33.82 59.22 -71.16
N TRP A 336 -35.14 59.40 -71.09
CA TRP A 336 -36.07 58.86 -70.09
C TRP A 336 -36.37 59.79 -68.90
N ALA A 337 -36.67 61.04 -69.23
CA ALA A 337 -37.60 61.88 -68.47
C ALA A 337 -38.40 62.72 -69.47
N ARG A 338 -39.48 62.13 -70.01
CA ARG A 338 -40.65 62.70 -70.71
C ARG A 338 -41.18 61.69 -71.72
N PHE A 339 -42.03 60.79 -71.23
CA PHE A 339 -43.33 60.44 -71.80
C PHE A 339 -44.12 59.70 -70.72
#